data_AF-A0A7S4GMA1-F1
#
_entry.id   AF-A0A7S4GMA1-F1
#
_cell.length_a   1.000
_cell.length_b   1.000
_cell.length_c   1.000
_cell.angle_alpha   90.00
_cell.angle_beta   90.00
_cell.angle_gamma   90.00
#
_symmetry.space_group_name_H-M   'P 1'
#
loop_
_entity.id
_entity.type
_entity.pdbx_description
1 polymer ?
#
loop_
_entity_poly.entity_id
_entity_poly.type
_entity_poly.pdbx_seq_one_letter_code
_entity_poly.pdbx_strand_id
1 'polypeptide(L)'
;TAAAVAGGGDGFSGTEQVFPDGYHALIDGMLKETDLSTDPPKDALINHVHLNAVVTAITTSDTDITVTYDSPAGTGLVKKADAVIVTVPAGVLRSGLITFTPSLSTTKQTALE
;
A
#
# COMPACT_ATOMS: atom_id res chain seq x y z
N THR A 1 -19.85 -0.81 -33.21
CA THR A 1 -19.68 0.65 -33.44
C THR A 1 -19.46 1.28 -32.09
N ALA A 2 -18.22 1.69 -31.78
CA ALA A 2 -17.89 2.28 -30.48
C ALA A 2 -18.21 3.79 -30.52
N ALA A 3 -18.93 4.27 -29.51
CA ALA A 3 -19.24 5.68 -29.36
C ALA A 3 -18.02 6.40 -28.77
N ALA A 4 -17.48 7.38 -29.50
CA ALA A 4 -16.52 8.32 -28.97
C ALA A 4 -17.25 9.29 -28.03
N VAL A 5 -16.92 9.27 -26.74
CA VAL A 5 -17.31 10.34 -25.81
C VAL A 5 -16.38 11.50 -26.08
N ALA A 6 -16.93 12.61 -26.58
CA ALA A 6 -16.21 13.87 -26.71
C ALA A 6 -15.91 14.41 -25.31
N GLY A 7 -14.63 14.35 -24.91
CA GLY A 7 -14.15 14.80 -23.60
C GLY A 7 -14.32 16.31 -23.42
N GLY A 8 -15.10 16.69 -22.42
CA GLY A 8 -15.14 18.04 -21.89
C GLY A 8 -14.53 18.04 -20.48
N GLY A 9 -13.37 18.71 -20.34
CA GLY A 9 -12.72 19.02 -19.07
C GLY A 9 -11.90 17.88 -18.45
N ASP A 10 -10.70 18.21 -17.97
CA ASP A 10 -9.79 17.50 -17.03
C ASP A 10 -9.44 16.00 -17.13
N GLY A 11 -10.05 15.22 -18.03
CA GLY A 11 -9.77 13.78 -18.18
C GLY A 11 -8.58 13.40 -19.07
N PHE A 12 -8.11 12.14 -18.95
CA PHE A 12 -7.16 11.56 -19.90
C PHE A 12 -7.80 11.42 -21.29
N SER A 13 -7.07 11.83 -22.33
CA SER A 13 -7.53 11.66 -23.71
C SER A 13 -7.43 10.20 -24.17
N GLY A 14 -8.30 9.80 -25.08
CA GLY A 14 -8.26 8.48 -25.71
C GLY A 14 -9.54 7.70 -25.47
N THR A 15 -9.62 6.51 -26.06
CA THR A 15 -10.73 5.59 -25.79
C THR A 15 -10.49 4.91 -24.45
N GLU A 16 -11.51 4.87 -23.60
CA GLU A 16 -11.52 4.03 -22.40
C GLU A 16 -11.13 2.59 -22.76
N GLN A 17 -10.16 2.06 -22.01
CA GLN A 17 -9.67 0.70 -22.19
C GLN A 17 -10.06 -0.14 -20.98
N VAL A 18 -10.53 -1.35 -21.25
CA VAL A 18 -10.77 -2.36 -20.22
C VAL A 18 -9.70 -3.44 -20.39
N PHE A 19 -9.04 -3.80 -19.28
CA PHE A 19 -8.10 -4.90 -19.28
C PHE A 19 -8.88 -6.22 -19.47
N PRO A 20 -8.65 -6.98 -20.55
CA PRO A 20 -9.43 -8.19 -20.86
C PRO A 20 -9.26 -9.26 -19.78
N ASP A 21 -8.08 -9.33 -19.17
CA ASP A 21 -7.76 -10.24 -18.07
C ASP A 21 -8.07 -9.62 -16.70
N GLY A 22 -8.64 -8.41 -16.65
CA GLY A 22 -8.87 -7.65 -15.43
C GLY A 22 -7.64 -6.90 -14.90
N TYR A 23 -7.86 -5.97 -13.97
CA TYR A 23 -6.81 -5.08 -13.45
C TYR A 23 -5.73 -5.77 -12.62
N HIS A 24 -5.95 -7.01 -12.17
CA HIS A 24 -4.97 -7.76 -11.37
C HIS A 24 -3.69 -8.04 -12.16
N ALA A 25 -3.76 -8.12 -13.49
CA ALA A 25 -2.61 -8.31 -14.36
C ALA A 25 -1.52 -7.24 -14.15
N LEU A 26 -1.90 -6.02 -13.77
CA LEU A 26 -0.95 -4.94 -13.43
C LEU A 26 -0.16 -5.27 -12.15
N ILE A 27 -0.87 -5.72 -11.11
CA ILE A 27 -0.27 -6.08 -9.82
C ILE A 27 0.65 -7.30 -10.00
N ASP A 28 0.19 -8.30 -10.75
CA ASP A 28 0.98 -9.49 -11.06
C ASP A 28 2.25 -9.15 -11.84
N GLY A 29 2.17 -8.19 -12.77
CA GLY A 29 3.34 -7.66 -13.48
C GLY A 29 4.32 -6.99 -12.52
N MET A 30 3.82 -6.10 -11.66
CA MET A 30 4.65 -5.40 -10.67
C MET A 30 5.34 -6.37 -9.69
N LEU A 31 4.65 -7.41 -9.22
CA LEU A 31 5.21 -8.36 -8.26
C LEU A 31 6.30 -9.28 -8.85
N LYS A 32 6.32 -9.44 -10.18
CA LYS A 32 7.32 -10.23 -10.90
C LYS A 32 8.59 -9.46 -11.22
N GLU A 33 8.52 -8.14 -11.34
CA GLU A 33 9.67 -7.32 -11.71
C GLU A 33 10.48 -6.84 -10.49
N THR A 34 11.57 -7.54 -10.22
CA THR A 34 12.78 -6.98 -9.58
C THR A 34 14.00 -7.67 -10.18
N ASP A 35 15.01 -6.86 -10.48
CA ASP A 35 16.26 -7.18 -11.20
C ASP A 35 16.16 -8.30 -12.26
N LEU A 36 15.68 -7.93 -13.45
CA LEU A 36 15.67 -8.78 -14.65
C LEU A 36 17.08 -9.13 -15.17
N SER A 37 18.15 -8.61 -14.56
CA SER A 37 19.53 -8.86 -15.04
C SER A 37 20.09 -10.22 -14.64
N THR A 38 19.38 -10.99 -13.81
CA THR A 38 19.78 -12.34 -13.37
C THR A 38 18.65 -13.36 -13.55
N ASP A 39 18.99 -14.58 -13.99
CA ASP A 39 18.07 -15.72 -14.09
C ASP A 39 18.50 -16.83 -13.10
N PRO A 40 17.68 -17.18 -12.09
CA PRO A 40 16.38 -16.59 -11.75
C PRO A 40 16.49 -15.17 -11.17
N PRO A 41 15.41 -14.37 -11.18
CA PRO A 41 15.40 -13.03 -10.63
C PRO A 41 15.85 -13.05 -9.18
N LYS A 42 16.93 -12.33 -8.89
CA LYS A 42 17.38 -12.12 -7.52
C LYS A 42 16.43 -11.08 -6.91
N ASP A 43 15.83 -11.42 -5.77
CA ASP A 43 15.03 -10.47 -4.97
C ASP A 43 13.65 -10.07 -5.54
N ALA A 44 12.88 -11.02 -6.09
CA ALA A 44 11.46 -10.82 -6.48
C ALA A 44 10.66 -10.09 -5.38
N LEU A 45 9.94 -9.00 -5.70
CA LEU A 45 9.19 -8.19 -4.71
C LEU A 45 8.26 -9.03 -3.85
N ILE A 46 7.67 -10.07 -4.43
CA ILE A 46 6.79 -11.00 -3.73
C ILE A 46 7.43 -11.62 -2.47
N ASN A 47 8.75 -11.82 -2.45
CA ASN A 47 9.48 -12.38 -1.30
C ASN A 47 9.53 -11.41 -0.10
N HIS A 48 9.23 -10.13 -0.32
CA HIS A 48 9.19 -9.09 0.70
C HIS A 48 7.77 -8.68 1.10
N VAL A 49 6.74 -9.30 0.49
CA VAL A 49 5.33 -9.05 0.81
C VAL A 49 4.85 -10.05 1.85
N HIS A 50 4.36 -9.53 2.98
CA HIS A 50 3.79 -10.35 4.05
C HIS A 50 2.26 -10.30 3.99
N LEU A 51 1.64 -11.32 3.38
CA LEU A 51 0.19 -11.48 3.38
C LEU A 51 -0.30 -11.96 4.76
N ASN A 52 -1.57 -11.70 5.06
CA ASN A 52 -2.21 -12.05 6.35
C ASN A 52 -1.49 -11.43 7.56
N ALA A 53 -0.87 -10.26 7.37
CA ALA A 53 -0.26 -9.47 8.43
C ALA A 53 -1.03 -8.15 8.57
N VAL A 54 -1.85 -8.04 9.62
CA VAL A 54 -2.69 -6.86 9.87
C VAL A 54 -1.94 -5.92 10.80
N VAL A 55 -1.53 -4.76 10.28
CA VAL A 55 -0.88 -3.72 11.09
C VAL A 55 -1.90 -3.11 12.06
N THR A 56 -1.55 -3.08 13.34
CA THR A 56 -2.41 -2.58 14.43
C THR A 56 -1.81 -1.36 15.14
N ALA A 57 -0.49 -1.18 15.10
CA ALA A 57 0.14 0.03 15.62
C ALA A 57 1.43 0.41 14.87
N ILE A 58 1.74 1.69 14.86
CA ILE A 58 3.01 2.25 14.37
C ILE A 58 3.53 3.18 15.45
N THR A 59 4.70 2.85 16.01
CA THR A 59 5.37 3.69 17.00
C THR A 59 6.64 4.27 16.40
N THR A 60 6.79 5.59 16.43
CA THR A 60 7.99 6.29 15.97
C THR A 60 8.65 6.98 17.15
N SER A 61 9.95 6.78 17.33
CA SER A 61 10.80 7.55 18.22
C SER A 61 11.88 8.28 17.41
N ASP A 62 12.75 9.00 18.10
CA ASP A 62 13.89 9.68 17.45
C ASP A 62 14.93 8.71 16.88
N THR A 63 14.90 7.43 17.29
CA THR A 63 15.93 6.43 16.96
C THR A 63 15.40 5.22 16.23
N ASP A 64 14.13 4.89 16.36
CA ASP A 64 13.54 3.67 15.83
C ASP A 64 12.09 3.89 15.41
N ILE A 65 11.68 3.15 14.37
CA ILE A 65 10.26 2.96 14.07
C ILE A 65 9.91 1.49 14.26
N THR A 66 8.82 1.22 14.97
CA THR A 66 8.28 -0.11 15.15
C THR A 66 6.87 -0.21 14.55
N VAL A 67 6.64 -1.31 13.84
CA VAL A 67 5.34 -1.66 13.27
C VAL A 67 4.85 -2.90 14.02
N THR A 68 3.73 -2.76 14.72
CA THR A 68 3.04 -3.84 15.41
C THR A 68 1.97 -4.42 14.50
N TYR A 69 1.90 -5.74 14.39
CA TYR A 69 0.96 -6.43 13.53
C TYR A 69 0.52 -7.78 14.11
N ASP A 70 -0.66 -8.23 13.69
CA ASP A 70 -1.21 -9.55 13.98
C ASP A 70 -1.10 -10.43 12.74
N SER A 71 -0.85 -11.72 12.93
CA SER A 71 -0.78 -12.71 11.85
C SER A 71 -1.19 -14.11 12.37
N PRO A 72 -1.32 -15.12 11.49
CA PRO A 72 -1.53 -16.50 11.95
C PRO A 72 -0.45 -17.03 12.90
N ALA A 73 0.76 -16.43 12.91
CA ALA A 73 1.83 -16.80 13.82
C ALA A 73 1.67 -16.22 15.24
N GLY A 74 0.81 -15.21 15.43
CA GLY A 74 0.58 -14.58 16.73
C GLY A 74 0.08 -13.14 16.64
N THR A 75 -0.27 -12.57 17.80
CA THR A 75 -0.72 -11.18 17.94
C THR A 75 0.37 -10.31 18.55
N GLY A 76 0.38 -9.02 18.22
CA GLY A 76 1.33 -8.05 18.75
C GLY A 76 2.78 -8.29 18.30
N LEU A 77 2.99 -8.92 17.14
CA LEU A 77 4.32 -9.11 16.57
C LEU A 77 4.90 -7.75 16.15
N VAL A 78 6.22 -7.59 16.25
CA VAL A 78 6.89 -6.31 16.04
C VAL A 78 7.96 -6.42 14.96
N LYS A 79 7.98 -5.47 14.03
CA LYS A 79 9.05 -5.28 13.05
C LYS A 79 9.66 -3.88 13.20
N LYS A 80 10.99 -3.80 13.16
CA LYS A 80 11.72 -2.53 13.16
C LYS A 80 11.96 -2.03 11.74
N ALA A 81 11.97 -0.71 11.57
CA ALA A 81 12.31 -0.05 10.32
C ALA A 81 12.92 1.33 10.59
N ASP A 82 13.67 1.85 9.60
CA ASP A 82 14.19 3.22 9.63
C ASP A 82 13.14 4.24 9.13
N ALA A 83 12.22 3.78 8.28
CA ALA A 83 11.13 4.59 7.72
C ALA A 83 9.89 3.71 7.47
N VAL A 84 8.70 4.32 7.49
CA VAL A 84 7.43 3.64 7.18
C VAL A 84 6.62 4.48 6.18
N ILE A 85 6.19 3.84 5.09
CA ILE A 85 5.24 4.40 4.13
C ILE A 85 3.86 3.80 4.44
N VAL A 86 2.87 4.66 4.66
CA VAL A 86 1.51 4.25 5.00
C VAL A 86 0.60 4.47 3.79
N THR A 87 0.18 3.38 3.15
CA THR A 87 -0.70 3.39 1.96
C THR A 87 -2.08 2.80 2.24
N VAL A 88 -2.53 2.86 3.50
CA VAL A 88 -3.83 2.31 3.88
C VAL A 88 -4.98 3.21 3.38
N PRO A 89 -6.17 2.67 3.09
CA PRO A 89 -7.31 3.47 2.68
C PRO A 89 -7.64 4.57 3.69
N ALA A 90 -8.11 5.73 3.22
CA ALA A 90 -8.49 6.84 4.10
C ALA A 90 -9.58 6.44 5.14
N GLY A 91 -10.49 5.53 4.78
CA GLY A 91 -11.45 4.96 5.72
C GLY A 91 -10.82 4.18 6.87
N VAL A 92 -9.70 3.50 6.63
CA VAL A 92 -8.95 2.79 7.69
C VAL A 92 -8.27 3.80 8.61
N LEU A 93 -7.66 4.86 8.07
CA LEU A 93 -7.07 5.92 8.89
C LEU A 93 -8.10 6.58 9.82
N ARG A 94 -9.29 6.89 9.28
CA ARG A 94 -10.41 7.45 10.07
C ARG A 94 -10.94 6.52 11.15
N SER A 95 -10.91 5.22 10.92
CA SER A 95 -11.50 4.24 11.85
C SER A 95 -10.75 4.08 13.17
N GLY A 96 -9.49 4.55 13.24
CA GLY A 96 -8.64 4.36 14.42
C GLY A 96 -8.17 2.91 14.63
N LEU A 97 -8.34 2.02 13.64
CA LEU A 97 -7.88 0.63 13.73
C LEU A 97 -6.34 0.50 13.80
N ILE A 98 -5.61 1.53 13.39
CA ILE A 98 -4.15 1.61 13.53
C ILE A 98 -3.83 2.70 14.54
N THR A 99 -3.18 2.32 15.64
CA THR A 99 -2.71 3.26 16.66
C THR A 99 -1.38 3.87 16.25
N PHE A 100 -1.28 5.19 16.19
CA PHE A 100 -0.02 5.90 15.97
C PHE A 100 0.53 6.44 17.29
N THR A 101 1.80 6.18 17.58
CA THR A 101 2.49 6.69 18.78
C THR A 101 3.81 7.37 18.40
N PRO A 102 3.99 8.69 18.59
CA PRO A 102 2.96 9.65 18.99
C PRO A 102 1.79 9.68 18.01
N SER A 103 0.65 10.20 18.47
CA SER A 103 -0.51 10.38 17.61
C SER A 103 -0.15 11.25 16.40
N LEU A 104 -0.88 11.06 15.30
CA LEU A 104 -0.72 11.91 14.13
C LEU A 104 -0.93 13.37 14.52
N SER A 105 -0.15 14.30 13.95
CA SER A 105 -0.32 15.74 14.19
C SER A 105 -1.76 16.19 13.92
N THR A 106 -2.23 17.22 14.62
CA THR A 106 -3.59 17.77 14.46
C THR A 106 -3.94 18.09 13.01
N THR A 107 -3.02 18.70 12.25
CA THR A 107 -3.20 18.96 10.81
C THR A 107 -3.55 17.72 10.00
N LYS A 108 -2.91 16.58 10.31
CA LYS A 108 -3.19 15.30 9.65
C LYS A 108 -4.49 14.67 10.11
N GLN A 109 -4.85 14.84 11.39
CA GLN A 109 -6.14 14.37 11.91
C GLN A 109 -7.30 15.14 11.28
N THR A 110 -7.23 16.47 11.22
CA THR A 110 -8.26 17.30 10.58
C THR A 110 -8.41 17.02 9.08
N ALA A 111 -7.33 16.69 8.38
CA ALA A 111 -7.40 16.31 6.97
C ALA A 111 -8.11 14.96 6.71
N LEU A 112 -8.35 14.16 7.77
CA LEU A 112 -9.05 12.89 7.68
C LEU A 112 -10.55 13.02 8.00
N GLU A 113 -10.98 14.10 8.65
CA GLU A 113 -12.39 14.41 8.97
C GLU A 113 -13.16 14.88 7.72
#